data_AF-A0A817P9B9-F1
#
_entry.id   AF-A0A817P9B9-F1
#
_cell.length_a   1.000
_cell.length_b   1.000
_cell.length_c   1.000
_cell.angle_alpha   90.00
_cell.angle_beta   90.00
_cell.angle_gamma   90.00
#
_symmetry.space_group_name_H-M   'P 1'
#
loop_
_entity.id
_entity.type
_entity.pdbx_description
1 polymer ?
#
loop_
_entity_poly.entity_id
_entity_poly.type
_entity_poly.pdbx_seq_one_letter_code
_entity_poly.pdbx_strand_id
1 'polypeptide(L)'
;MHPDDAREAVKHVVQGIIVSNHGGQQLDICQSTIDALPDIMDAIIGELHQIDVYVDGGVRRGTDILNAVALGIKAVFIGRSVLWGLAVDGMQDVRNVLDISKK
;
A
#
# COMPACT_ATOMS: atom_id res chain seq x y z
N MET A 1 -7.82 -1.73 -7.54
CA MET A 1 -7.09 -2.92 -8.02
C MET A 1 -7.08 -3.00 -9.55
N HIS A 2 -7.92 -2.24 -10.26
CA HIS A 2 -7.90 -2.14 -11.71
C HIS A 2 -7.44 -0.73 -12.16
N PRO A 3 -6.72 -0.59 -13.29
CA PRO A 3 -6.31 0.71 -13.83
C PRO A 3 -7.47 1.66 -14.13
N ASP A 4 -8.61 1.14 -14.60
CA ASP A 4 -9.78 1.96 -14.92
C ASP A 4 -10.42 2.59 -13.67
N ASP A 5 -10.38 1.92 -12.52
CA ASP A 5 -10.85 2.49 -11.26
C ASP A 5 -9.98 3.68 -10.86
N ALA A 6 -8.67 3.61 -11.11
CA ALA A 6 -7.74 4.70 -10.81
C ALA A 6 -8.01 5.91 -11.73
N ARG A 7 -8.20 5.67 -13.04
CA ARG A 7 -8.60 6.72 -14.00
C ARG A 7 -9.92 7.37 -13.65
N GLU A 8 -10.88 6.59 -13.16
CA GLU A 8 -12.14 7.12 -12.72
C GLU A 8 -11.98 7.95 -11.45
N ALA A 9 -11.27 7.42 -10.45
CA ALA A 9 -11.02 8.11 -9.18
C ALA A 9 -10.41 9.50 -9.35
N VAL A 10 -9.42 9.66 -10.24
CA VAL A 10 -8.77 10.96 -10.46
C VAL A 10 -9.71 12.02 -11.05
N LYS A 11 -10.78 11.63 -11.77
CA LYS A 11 -11.80 12.57 -12.26
C LYS A 11 -12.65 13.17 -11.13
N HIS A 12 -12.73 12.49 -9.99
CA HIS A 12 -13.49 12.94 -8.82
C HIS A 12 -12.68 13.82 -7.86
N VAL A 13 -11.50 14.30 -8.28
CA VAL A 13 -10.64 15.23 -7.51
C VAL A 13 -10.28 14.67 -6.13
N VAL A 14 -9.91 13.39 -6.10
CA VAL A 14 -9.37 12.74 -4.90
C VAL A 14 -7.95 13.24 -4.61
N GLN A 15 -7.53 13.22 -3.34
CA GLN A 15 -6.17 13.63 -2.94
C GLN A 15 -5.19 12.46 -2.97
N GLY A 16 -5.68 11.22 -3.05
CA GLY A 16 -4.82 10.05 -3.16
C GLY A 16 -5.57 8.74 -3.33
N ILE A 17 -4.81 7.70 -3.67
CA ILE A 17 -5.29 6.35 -3.94
C ILE A 17 -4.46 5.36 -3.12
N ILE A 18 -5.12 4.41 -2.46
CA ILE A 18 -4.45 3.27 -1.84
C ILE A 18 -4.72 2.03 -2.69
N VAL A 19 -3.67 1.46 -3.29
CA VAL A 19 -3.76 0.17 -3.99
C VAL A 19 -3.81 -0.93 -2.94
N SER A 20 -4.98 -1.56 -2.80
CA SER A 20 -5.25 -2.55 -1.77
C SER A 20 -6.21 -3.63 -2.26
N ASN A 21 -5.91 -4.89 -1.93
CA ASN A 21 -6.84 -6.01 -2.01
C ASN A 21 -7.37 -6.42 -0.62
N HIS A 22 -7.29 -5.51 0.34
CA HIS A 22 -7.70 -5.71 1.73
C HIS A 22 -6.95 -6.86 2.44
N GLY A 23 -5.71 -7.09 2.04
CA GLY A 23 -4.87 -8.17 2.56
C GLY A 23 -5.34 -9.57 2.16
N GLY A 24 -6.06 -9.69 1.03
CA GLY A 24 -6.59 -10.94 0.49
C GLY A 24 -7.85 -11.44 1.20
N GLN A 25 -8.65 -10.54 1.80
CA GLN A 25 -9.80 -10.91 2.63
C GLN A 25 -11.16 -10.58 2.00
N GLN A 26 -11.19 -9.89 0.86
CA GLN A 26 -12.44 -9.46 0.23
C GLN A 26 -12.75 -10.32 -1.00
N LEU A 27 -12.01 -10.14 -2.09
CA LEU A 27 -12.10 -10.99 -3.26
C LEU A 27 -10.93 -11.99 -3.26
N ASP A 28 -11.24 -13.28 -3.15
CA ASP A 28 -10.23 -14.33 -3.22
C ASP A 28 -9.67 -14.47 -4.65
N ILE A 29 -8.42 -14.95 -4.76
CA ILE A 29 -7.70 -15.19 -6.02
C ILE A 29 -7.56 -13.89 -6.87
N CYS A 30 -7.66 -12.73 -6.25
CA CYS A 30 -7.29 -11.47 -6.91
C CYS A 30 -5.76 -11.31 -6.99
N GLN A 31 -5.33 -10.46 -7.91
CA GLN A 31 -3.92 -10.10 -8.06
C GLN A 31 -3.33 -9.56 -6.74
N SER A 32 -2.03 -9.77 -6.54
CA SER A 32 -1.32 -9.12 -5.44
C SER A 32 -1.32 -7.59 -5.64
N THR A 33 -1.30 -6.84 -4.55
CA THR A 33 -1.31 -5.36 -4.61
C THR A 33 -0.06 -4.81 -5.29
N ILE A 34 1.10 -5.44 -5.08
CA ILE A 34 2.36 -5.03 -5.70
C ILE A 34 2.39 -5.32 -7.20
N ASP A 35 1.78 -6.42 -7.65
CA ASP A 35 1.72 -6.74 -9.08
C ASP A 35 0.72 -5.83 -9.81
N ALA A 36 -0.36 -5.40 -9.15
CA ALA A 36 -1.33 -4.48 -9.74
C ALA A 36 -0.84 -3.03 -9.81
N LEU A 37 0.19 -2.69 -9.02
CA LEU A 37 0.64 -1.32 -8.85
C LEU A 37 1.19 -0.68 -10.14
N PRO A 38 2.05 -1.34 -10.97
CA PRO A 38 2.58 -0.73 -12.18
C PRO A 38 1.49 -0.29 -13.17
N ASP A 39 0.53 -1.17 -13.46
CA ASP A 39 -0.56 -0.85 -14.41
C ASP A 39 -1.44 0.31 -13.90
N ILE A 40 -1.64 0.39 -12.58
CA ILE A 40 -2.34 1.51 -11.96
C ILE A 40 -1.53 2.80 -12.09
N MET A 41 -0.24 2.78 -11.75
CA MET A 41 0.64 3.95 -11.84
C MET A 41 0.72 4.48 -13.28
N ASP A 42 0.85 3.60 -14.27
CA ASP A 42 0.89 3.96 -15.68
C ASP A 42 -0.43 4.60 -16.14
N ALA A 43 -1.57 4.15 -15.62
CA ALA A 43 -2.87 4.65 -16.02
C ALA A 43 -3.18 6.07 -15.53
N ILE A 44 -2.51 6.54 -14.48
CA ILE A 44 -2.68 7.88 -13.89
C ILE A 44 -1.38 8.68 -13.87
N ILE A 45 -0.39 8.31 -14.69
CA ILE A 45 0.95 8.93 -14.69
C ILE A 45 0.89 10.46 -14.90
N GLY A 46 -0.08 10.93 -15.69
CA GLY A 46 -0.31 12.34 -15.95
C GLY A 46 -0.78 13.12 -14.73
N GLU A 47 -1.41 12.45 -13.76
CA GLU A 47 -2.07 13.02 -12.59
C GLU A 47 -1.23 12.91 -11.31
N LEU A 48 -0.13 12.15 -11.33
CA LEU A 48 0.76 11.92 -10.17
C LEU A 48 1.39 13.19 -9.57
N HIS A 49 1.29 14.33 -10.26
CA HIS A 49 1.72 15.63 -9.73
C HIS A 49 0.68 16.28 -8.80
N GLN A 50 -0.56 15.78 -8.76
CA GLN A 50 -1.66 16.31 -7.95
C GLN A 50 -2.17 15.31 -6.91
N ILE A 51 -1.84 14.02 -7.05
CA ILE A 51 -2.32 12.96 -6.18
C ILE A 51 -1.19 12.10 -5.64
N ASP A 52 -1.34 11.64 -4.41
CA ASP A 52 -0.44 10.68 -3.80
C ASP A 52 -0.96 9.25 -4.00
N VAL A 53 -0.08 8.34 -4.41
CA VAL A 53 -0.40 6.90 -4.46
C VAL A 53 0.29 6.19 -3.30
N TYR A 54 -0.45 5.28 -2.66
CA TYR A 54 0.00 4.44 -1.57
C TYR A 54 -0.31 2.97 -1.86
N VAL A 55 0.29 2.06 -1.11
CA VAL A 55 0.03 0.62 -1.23
C VAL A 55 -0.04 -0.06 0.14
N ASP A 56 -0.84 -1.10 0.25
CA ASP A 56 -0.83 -2.02 1.40
C ASP A 56 -0.78 -3.48 0.93
N GLY A 57 -0.82 -4.42 1.87
CA GLY A 57 -0.83 -5.84 1.56
C GLY A 57 0.59 -6.42 1.46
N GLY A 58 0.88 -7.45 2.24
CA GLY A 58 2.14 -8.20 2.14
C GLY A 58 3.41 -7.50 2.64
N VAL A 59 3.42 -6.21 2.96
CA VAL A 59 4.62 -5.49 3.44
C VAL A 59 5.10 -6.01 4.80
N ARG A 60 6.28 -6.64 4.86
CA ARG A 60 6.82 -7.27 6.09
C ARG A 60 8.29 -6.94 6.37
N ARG A 61 9.03 -6.45 5.39
CA ARG A 61 10.46 -6.11 5.50
C ARG A 61 10.71 -4.71 4.95
N GLY A 62 11.79 -4.06 5.40
CA GLY A 62 12.23 -2.78 4.86
C GLY A 62 12.48 -2.82 3.35
N THR A 63 12.91 -3.95 2.80
CA THR A 63 13.06 -4.15 1.35
C THR A 63 11.74 -4.10 0.58
N ASP A 64 10.63 -4.54 1.18
CA ASP A 64 9.32 -4.46 0.55
C ASP A 64 8.87 -2.99 0.45
N ILE A 65 9.18 -2.20 1.49
CA ILE A 65 8.97 -0.75 1.52
C ILE A 65 9.83 -0.08 0.45
N LEU A 66 11.11 -0.41 0.39
CA LEU A 66 12.05 0.14 -0.58
C LEU A 66 11.58 -0.16 -2.02
N ASN A 67 11.20 -1.40 -2.32
CA ASN A 67 10.70 -1.79 -3.63
C ASN A 67 9.42 -1.03 -4.01
N ALA A 68 8.48 -0.89 -3.07
CA ALA A 68 7.26 -0.13 -3.31
C ALA A 68 7.57 1.35 -3.59
N VAL A 69 8.39 2.00 -2.76
CA VAL A 69 8.79 3.41 -2.95
C VAL A 69 9.55 3.60 -4.27
N ALA A 70 10.38 2.63 -4.68
CA ALA A 70 11.07 2.67 -5.96
C ALA A 70 10.12 2.64 -7.18
N LEU A 71 8.88 2.16 -7.00
CA LEU A 71 7.82 2.20 -8.01
C LEU A 71 7.05 3.54 -8.02
N GLY A 72 7.47 4.53 -7.22
CA GLY A 72 6.91 5.89 -7.25
C GLY A 72 5.75 6.15 -6.28
N ILE A 73 5.45 5.22 -5.37
CA ILE A 73 4.44 5.44 -4.31
C ILE A 73 5.01 6.24 -3.13
N LYS A 74 4.16 7.00 -2.45
CA LYS A 74 4.55 7.90 -1.35
C LYS A 74 4.81 7.18 -0.04
N ALA A 75 3.98 6.20 0.30
CA ALA A 75 4.13 5.40 1.51
C ALA A 75 3.39 4.07 1.41
N VAL A 76 3.80 3.14 2.28
CA VAL A 76 3.10 1.87 2.49
C VAL A 76 2.24 1.92 3.75
N PHE A 77 1.19 1.12 3.78
CA PHE A 77 0.40 0.85 4.99
C PHE A 77 0.66 -0.57 5.50
N ILE A 78 0.70 -0.71 6.83
CA ILE A 78 0.98 -1.97 7.50
C ILE A 78 -0.22 -2.36 8.36
N GLY A 79 -0.85 -3.48 8.04
CA GLY A 79 -1.99 -4.03 8.78
C GLY A 79 -1.56 -5.06 9.84
N ARG A 80 -1.62 -6.34 9.48
CA ARG A 80 -1.51 -7.48 10.42
C ARG A 80 -0.30 -7.44 11.37
N SER A 81 0.88 -7.04 10.93
CA SER A 81 2.06 -7.02 11.82
C SER A 81 1.94 -6.03 12.98
N VAL A 82 1.20 -4.91 12.81
CA VAL A 82 0.87 -4.02 13.92
C VAL A 82 0.00 -4.75 14.95
N LEU A 83 -0.98 -5.52 14.50
CA LEU A 83 -1.84 -6.32 15.39
C LEU A 83 -1.08 -7.46 16.06
N TRP A 84 -0.10 -8.05 15.38
CA TRP A 84 0.78 -9.06 15.99
C TRP A 84 1.61 -8.46 17.12
N GLY A 85 2.23 -7.29 16.91
CA GLY A 85 2.95 -6.59 17.97
C GLY A 85 2.02 -6.25 19.15
N LEU A 86 0.82 -5.77 18.85
CA LEU A 86 -0.18 -5.48 19.88
C LEU A 86 -0.52 -6.71 20.74
N ALA A 87 -0.63 -7.90 20.13
CA ALA A 87 -0.95 -9.14 20.82
C ALA A 87 0.20 -9.70 21.68
N VAL A 88 1.45 -9.31 21.40
CA VAL A 88 2.63 -9.77 22.16
C VAL A 88 2.83 -8.93 23.42
N ASP A 89 2.99 -7.60 23.28
CA ASP A 89 3.21 -6.70 24.43
C ASP A 89 2.61 -5.29 24.20
N GLY A 90 1.38 -5.28 23.71
CA GLY A 90 0.58 -4.05 23.62
C GLY A 90 1.24 -2.93 22.81
N MET A 91 1.20 -1.72 23.35
CA MET A 91 1.75 -0.53 22.68
C MET A 91 3.25 -0.62 22.45
N GLN A 92 3.99 -1.28 23.34
CA GLN A 92 5.44 -1.37 23.25
C GLN A 92 5.85 -2.14 21.99
N ASP A 93 5.21 -3.27 21.74
CA ASP A 93 5.54 -4.09 20.57
C ASP A 93 4.92 -3.57 19.27
N VAL A 94 3.83 -2.79 19.32
CA VAL A 94 3.41 -1.98 18.17
C VAL A 94 4.53 -1.04 17.74
N ARG A 95 5.19 -0.33 18.68
CA ARG A 95 6.33 0.54 18.36
C ARG A 95 7.51 -0.25 17.80
N ASN A 96 7.84 -1.39 18.43
CA ASN A 96 8.95 -2.24 17.97
C ASN A 96 8.76 -2.71 16.52
N VAL A 97 7.54 -3.11 16.13
CA VAL A 97 7.22 -3.48 14.74
C VAL A 97 7.46 -2.32 13.78
N LEU A 98 7.02 -1.11 14.12
CA LEU A 98 7.21 0.07 13.29
C LEU A 98 8.70 0.47 13.20
N ASP A 99 9.46 0.32 14.28
CA ASP A 99 10.88 0.66 14.31
C ASP A 99 11.73 -0.37 13.55
N ILE A 100 11.42 -1.67 13.65
CA ILE A 100 12.07 -2.71 12.86
C ILE A 100 11.81 -2.51 11.36
N SER A 101 10.60 -2.08 10.99
CA SER A 101 10.25 -1.85 9.58
C SER A 101 11.05 -0.70 8.94
N LYS A 102 11.63 0.20 9.75
CA LYS A 102 12.44 1.36 9.30
C LYS A 102 13.94 1.08 9.26
N LYS A 103 14.40 -0.07 9.78
CA LYS A 103 15.82 -0.46 9.79
C LYS A 103 16.17 -1.20 8.51
#